data_AF-A0A3D9HVL6-F1
#
_entry.id   AF-A0A3D9HVL6-F1
#
_cell.length_a   1.000
_cell.length_b   1.000
_cell.length_c   1.000
_cell.angle_alpha   90.00
_cell.angle_beta   90.00
_cell.angle_gamma   90.00
#
_symmetry.space_group_name_H-M   'P 1'
#
loop_
_entity.id
_entity.type
_entity.pdbx_description
1 polymer ?
#
loop_
_entity_poly.entity_id
_entity_poly.type
_entity_poly.pdbx_seq_one_letter_code
_entity_poly.pdbx_strand_id
1 'polypeptide(L)'
;MKYDVSLIDAQIEHAMKGKMRLGICMDGREAAQVSYDWNDEHFTARFIGHAPSMPVPAHPIAFVAKPLEAIQAMKTERHKLPTDVFYDHQVSFNLAE
;
A
#
# COMPACT_ATOMS: atom_id res chain seq x y z
N MET A 1 -1.79 15.97 3.01
CA MET A 1 -2.61 15.68 1.80
C MET A 1 -2.94 14.20 1.78
N LYS A 2 -4.14 13.83 1.33
CA LYS A 2 -4.67 12.45 1.35
C LYS A 2 -4.45 11.76 0.00
N TYR A 3 -3.91 10.55 0.03
CA TYR A 3 -3.84 9.64 -1.11
C TYR A 3 -4.76 8.45 -0.87
N ASP A 4 -5.44 8.00 -1.91
CA ASP A 4 -6.19 6.74 -1.88
C ASP A 4 -5.27 5.59 -2.27
N VAL A 5 -5.59 4.41 -1.76
CA VAL A 5 -4.87 3.17 -2.06
C VAL A 5 -5.83 2.21 -2.74
N SER A 6 -5.44 1.68 -3.89
CA SER A 6 -6.14 0.59 -4.56
C SER A 6 -5.32 -0.69 -4.49
N LEU A 7 -6.00 -1.82 -4.33
CA LEU A 7 -5.37 -3.13 -4.52
C LEU A 7 -5.33 -3.43 -6.03
N ILE A 8 -4.14 -3.62 -6.59
CA ILE A 8 -3.97 -4.02 -7.99
C ILE A 8 -4.04 -5.54 -8.08
N ASP A 9 -3.19 -6.22 -7.33
CA ASP A 9 -3.23 -7.67 -7.14
C ASP A 9 -2.58 -8.07 -5.82
N ALA A 10 -2.86 -9.30 -5.41
CA ALA A 10 -2.14 -9.95 -4.35
C ALA A 10 -2.17 -11.46 -4.54
N GLN A 11 -1.07 -12.10 -4.15
CA GLN A 11 -0.94 -13.54 -4.02
C GLN A 11 -0.31 -13.80 -2.65
N ILE A 12 -1.15 -14.00 -1.64
CA ILE A 12 -0.71 -14.23 -0.26
C ILE A 12 -1.04 -15.66 0.10
N GLU A 13 -0.01 -16.47 0.31
CA GLU A 13 -0.16 -17.88 0.72
C GLU A 13 -0.44 -17.95 2.23
N HIS A 14 0.30 -17.20 3.03
CA HIS A 14 0.12 -17.07 4.47
C HIS A 14 0.80 -15.78 5.00
N ALA A 15 0.74 -15.54 6.31
CA ALA A 15 1.25 -14.31 6.92
C ALA A 15 2.72 -14.02 6.56
N MET A 16 3.57 -15.04 6.54
CA MET A 16 5.00 -14.92 6.22
C MET A 16 5.37 -15.08 4.74
N LYS A 17 4.42 -15.32 3.82
CA LYS A 17 4.72 -15.50 2.40
C LYS A 17 3.65 -14.91 1.50
N GLY A 18 4.03 -13.90 0.71
CA GLY A 18 3.10 -13.29 -0.21
C GLY A 18 3.72 -12.20 -1.07
N LYS A 19 2.93 -11.78 -2.05
CA LYS A 19 3.20 -10.64 -2.92
C LYS A 19 1.96 -9.79 -3.00
N MET A 20 2.14 -8.48 -3.10
CA MET A 20 1.05 -7.53 -3.19
C MET A 20 1.48 -6.32 -4.00
N ARG A 21 0.62 -5.84 -4.89
CA ARG A 21 0.78 -4.57 -5.60
C ARG A 21 -0.35 -3.63 -5.27
N LEU A 22 0.02 -2.42 -4.87
CA LEU A 22 -0.90 -1.34 -4.55
C LEU A 22 -0.73 -0.20 -5.54
N GLY A 23 -1.85 0.40 -5.96
CA GLY A 23 -1.89 1.68 -6.63
C GLY A 23 -2.00 2.80 -5.60
N ILE A 24 -1.23 3.86 -5.79
CA ILE A 24 -1.38 5.13 -5.07
C ILE A 24 -2.15 6.06 -5.99
N CYS A 25 -3.39 6.34 -5.59
CA CYS A 25 -4.36 7.09 -6.37
C CYS A 25 -4.61 8.47 -5.77
N MET A 26 -4.97 9.38 -6.65
CA MET A 26 -5.34 10.75 -6.30
C MET A 26 -6.28 11.26 -7.37
N ASP A 27 -7.38 11.88 -6.94
CA ASP A 27 -8.48 12.30 -7.82
C ASP A 27 -8.96 11.16 -8.75
N GLY A 28 -8.96 9.93 -8.23
CA GLY A 28 -9.36 8.72 -8.95
C GLY A 28 -8.38 8.24 -10.02
N ARG A 29 -7.19 8.84 -10.14
CA ARG A 29 -6.14 8.43 -11.08
C ARG A 29 -4.95 7.85 -10.35
N GLU A 30 -4.40 6.77 -10.90
CA GLU A 30 -3.16 6.18 -10.40
C GLU A 30 -1.96 7.12 -10.69
N ALA A 31 -1.25 7.51 -9.64
CA ALA A 31 -0.08 8.39 -9.71
C ALA A 31 1.23 7.61 -9.55
N ALA A 32 1.20 6.50 -8.81
CA ALA A 32 2.33 5.60 -8.60
C ALA A 32 1.84 4.22 -8.17
N GLN A 33 2.76 3.25 -8.11
CA GLN A 33 2.52 1.92 -7.57
C GLN A 33 3.54 1.57 -6.50
N VAL A 34 3.18 0.61 -5.65
CA VAL A 34 4.11 -0.02 -4.72
C VAL A 34 3.99 -1.53 -4.84
N SER A 35 5.13 -2.19 -5.00
CA SER A 35 5.23 -3.65 -5.00
C SER A 35 5.84 -4.12 -3.69
N TYR A 36 5.21 -5.12 -3.07
CA TYR A 36 5.71 -5.82 -1.89
C TYR A 36 5.87 -7.30 -2.24
N ASP A 37 7.00 -7.87 -1.84
CA ASP A 37 7.30 -9.30 -1.96
C ASP A 37 7.98 -9.73 -0.65
N TRP A 38 7.47 -10.78 -0.02
CA TRP A 38 8.04 -11.30 1.22
C TRP A 38 7.92 -12.80 1.33
N ASN A 39 8.90 -13.38 2.01
CA ASN A 39 8.94 -14.77 2.46
C ASN A 39 9.72 -14.84 3.78
N ASP A 40 10.00 -16.06 4.24
CA ASP A 40 10.72 -16.33 5.49
C ASP A 40 12.19 -15.84 5.47
N GLU A 41 12.76 -15.53 4.31
CA GLU A 41 14.16 -15.14 4.15
C GLU A 41 14.33 -13.63 3.91
N HIS A 42 13.39 -13.00 3.20
CA HIS A 42 13.51 -11.61 2.81
C HIS A 42 12.18 -10.88 2.69
N PHE A 43 12.29 -9.56 2.82
CA PHE A 43 11.24 -8.60 2.49
C PHE A 43 11.80 -7.59 1.50
N THR A 44 11.09 -7.38 0.39
CA THR A 44 11.40 -6.36 -0.60
C THR A 44 10.18 -5.49 -0.83
N ALA A 45 10.38 -4.17 -0.77
CA ALA A 45 9.38 -3.20 -1.16
C ALA A 45 9.96 -2.21 -2.16
N ARG A 46 9.19 -1.91 -3.20
CA ARG A 46 9.61 -1.04 -4.30
C ARG A 46 8.54 -0.02 -4.63
N PHE A 47 8.89 1.26 -4.51
CA PHE A 47 8.11 2.34 -5.10
C PHE A 47 8.36 2.41 -6.61
N ILE A 48 7.29 2.49 -7.39
CA ILE A 48 7.30 2.56 -8.86
C ILE A 48 6.54 3.83 -9.23
N GLY A 49 7.28 4.90 -9.51
CA GLY A 49 6.72 6.21 -9.84
C GLY A 49 7.78 7.29 -9.81
N HIS A 50 7.36 8.54 -10.01
CA HIS A 50 8.23 9.71 -9.95
C HIS A 50 7.90 10.55 -8.72
N ALA A 51 8.55 10.27 -7.59
CA ALA A 51 8.25 10.87 -6.29
C ALA A 51 8.23 12.42 -6.29
N PRO A 52 9.14 13.13 -7.01
CA PRO A 52 9.09 14.59 -7.08
C PRO A 52 7.86 15.16 -7.81
N SER A 53 7.19 14.36 -8.66
CA SER A 53 5.97 14.76 -9.36
C SER A 53 4.69 14.39 -8.63
N MET A 54 4.80 13.74 -7.46
CA MET A 54 3.64 13.51 -6.59
C MET A 54 3.18 14.86 -6.00
N PRO A 55 1.88 15.17 -5.91
CA PRO A 55 1.43 16.50 -5.46
C PRO A 55 1.80 16.89 -4.06
N VAL A 56 2.00 15.92 -3.16
CA VAL A 56 2.91 16.08 -2.02
C VAL A 56 4.14 15.22 -2.28
N PRO A 57 5.25 15.84 -2.70
CA PRO A 57 6.52 15.15 -2.80
C PRO A 57 6.95 14.64 -1.43
N ALA A 58 7.43 13.40 -1.39
CA ALA A 58 8.03 12.81 -0.21
C ALA A 58 9.14 11.87 -0.63
N HIS A 59 9.98 11.45 0.33
CA HIS A 59 10.94 10.39 0.05
C HIS A 59 10.18 9.10 -0.35
N PRO A 60 10.64 8.32 -1.36
CA PRO A 60 9.96 7.09 -1.81
C PRO A 60 9.57 6.12 -0.69
N ILE A 61 10.36 6.08 0.38
CA ILE A 61 10.07 5.23 1.55
C ILE A 61 8.74 5.59 2.24
N ALA A 62 8.33 6.86 2.23
CA ALA A 62 7.06 7.27 2.81
C ALA A 62 5.88 6.66 2.04
N PHE A 63 5.99 6.63 0.71
CA PHE A 63 5.00 5.99 -0.17
C PHE A 63 4.99 4.46 -0.02
N VAL A 64 6.08 3.86 0.47
CA VAL A 64 6.13 2.43 0.79
C VAL A 64 5.51 2.13 2.16
N ALA A 65 5.83 2.91 3.19
CA ALA A 65 5.41 2.61 4.55
C ALA A 65 3.94 2.97 4.82
N LYS A 66 3.51 4.16 4.37
CA LYS A 66 2.19 4.72 4.74
C LYS A 66 0.99 3.91 4.26
N PRO A 67 0.98 3.30 3.05
CA PRO A 67 -0.10 2.41 2.66
C PRO A 67 -0.22 1.19 3.59
N LEU A 68 0.90 0.59 4.00
CA LEU A 68 0.87 -0.55 4.92
C LEU A 68 0.37 -0.14 6.30
N GLU A 69 0.83 1.00 6.84
CA GLU A 69 0.31 1.55 8.10
C GLU A 69 -1.21 1.72 8.06
N ALA A 70 -1.75 2.32 6.99
CA ALA A 70 -3.18 2.52 6.82
C ALA A 70 -3.95 1.19 6.74
N ILE A 71 -3.45 0.21 5.98
CA ILE A 71 -4.04 -1.13 5.89
C ILE A 71 -4.09 -1.78 7.28
N GLN A 72 -2.98 -1.78 8.03
CA GLN A 72 -2.91 -2.41 9.34
C GLN A 72 -3.84 -1.74 10.35
N ALA A 73 -3.95 -0.40 10.32
CA ALA A 73 -4.86 0.34 11.19
C ALA A 73 -6.35 0.02 10.94
N MET A 74 -6.70 -0.41 9.72
CA MET A 74 -8.07 -0.78 9.35
C MET A 74 -8.39 -2.27 9.55
N LYS A 75 -7.41 -3.11 9.90
CA LYS A 75 -7.68 -4.54 10.14
C LYS A 75 -8.57 -4.73 11.36
N THR A 76 -9.52 -5.66 11.23
CA THR A 76 -10.33 -6.17 12.33
C THR A 76 -10.08 -7.67 12.49
N GLU A 77 -10.63 -8.29 13.54
CA GLU A 77 -10.54 -9.75 13.74
C GLU A 77 -11.15 -10.57 12.60
N ARG A 78 -12.03 -9.97 11.78
CA ARG A 78 -12.62 -10.63 10.61
C ARG A 78 -11.66 -10.72 9.43
N HIS A 79 -10.63 -9.88 9.38
CA HIS A 79 -9.66 -9.80 8.29
C HIS A 79 -8.52 -10.79 8.53
N LYS A 80 -8.49 -11.86 7.73
CA LYS A 80 -7.45 -12.90 7.80
C LYS A 80 -6.19 -12.43 7.09
N LEU A 81 -6.34 -11.78 5.94
CA LEU A 81 -5.26 -11.21 5.15
C LEU A 81 -5.24 -9.68 5.24
N PRO A 82 -4.08 -9.02 5.03
CA PRO A 82 -4.02 -7.56 4.93
C PRO A 82 -4.91 -7.01 3.82
N THR A 83 -5.09 -7.75 2.73
CA THR A 83 -5.91 -7.34 1.58
C THR A 83 -7.41 -7.41 1.82
N ASP A 84 -7.85 -8.07 2.91
CA ASP A 84 -9.28 -8.20 3.18
C ASP A 84 -9.93 -6.83 3.47
N VAL A 85 -9.16 -5.86 3.96
CA VAL A 85 -9.63 -4.48 4.21
C VAL A 85 -10.18 -3.80 2.95
N PHE A 86 -9.79 -4.25 1.76
CA PHE A 86 -10.27 -3.65 0.50
C PHE A 86 -11.67 -4.14 0.13
N TYR A 87 -12.22 -5.16 0.80
CA TYR A 87 -13.61 -5.60 0.58
C TYR A 87 -14.64 -4.66 1.22
N ASP A 88 -14.28 -4.00 2.32
CA ASP A 88 -15.19 -3.24 3.16
C ASP A 88 -14.71 -1.82 3.49
N HIS A 89 -13.47 -1.47 3.14
CA HIS A 89 -12.90 -0.14 3.39
C HIS A 89 -12.28 0.50 2.14
N GLN A 90 -12.44 1.83 2.04
CA GLN A 90 -11.64 2.67 1.17
C GLN A 90 -10.35 3.05 1.91
N VAL A 91 -9.25 2.38 1.56
CA VAL A 91 -7.94 2.61 2.18
C VAL A 91 -7.35 3.92 1.67
N SER A 92 -6.83 4.73 2.59
CA SER A 92 -6.19 6.00 2.27
C SER A 92 -5.17 6.38 3.34
N PHE A 93 -4.16 7.16 2.96
CA PHE A 93 -3.14 7.64 3.88
C PHE A 93 -2.85 9.12 3.65
N ASN A 94 -2.37 9.78 4.70
CA ASN A 94 -1.87 11.14 4.59
C ASN A 94 -0.34 11.14 4.53
N LEU A 95 0.20 12.00 3.67
CA LEU A 95 1.56 12.49 3.82
C LEU A 95 1.48 13.84 4.53
N ALA A 96 2.33 13.98 5.55
CA ALA A 96 2.49 15.13 6.44
C ALA A 96 1.54 15.16 7.66
N GLU A 97 1.99 15.71 8.79
CA GLU A 97 2.56 17.06 8.86
C GLU A 97 4.06 17.12 8.60
#